data_AF-R6LRQ6-F1
#
_entry.id   AF-R6LRQ6-F1
#
_cell.length_a   1.000
_cell.length_b   1.000
_cell.length_c   1.000
_cell.angle_alpha   90.00
_cell.angle_beta   90.00
_cell.angle_gamma   90.00
#
_symmetry.space_group_name_H-M   'P 1'
#
loop_
_entity.id
_entity.type
_entity.pdbx_description
1 polymer ?
#
loop_
_entity_poly.entity_id
_entity_poly.type
_entity_poly.pdbx_seq_one_letter_code
_entity_poly.pdbx_strand_id
1 'polypeptide(L)'
;MIDSSIQLHSKKDLIHGFINTVNAATDVDCDWQSYVQQQKQQELAKIITEEKLKPTEAQHFVANAFRDGALKTTGTDIDQILPPVSRFGGGNRTEKKKTIIQRLAQFF
;
A
#
# COMPACT_ATOMS: atom_id res chain seq x y z
N MET A 1 34.07 27.70 48.89
CA MET A 1 34.22 26.70 47.80
C MET A 1 32.80 26.37 47.35
N ILE A 2 32.26 26.95 46.27
CA ILE A 2 32.18 26.33 44.91
C ILE A 2 32.16 24.79 45.01
N ASP A 3 31.11 24.05 44.63
CA ASP A 3 30.31 24.19 43.40
C ASP A 3 28.96 23.41 43.52
N SER A 4 27.87 23.99 43.00
CA SER A 4 26.75 23.29 42.35
C SER A 4 26.00 22.18 43.15
N SER A 5 24.88 22.41 43.85
CA SER A 5 23.66 23.18 43.52
C SER A 5 22.97 22.89 42.18
N ILE A 6 23.28 21.79 41.44
CA ILE A 6 22.61 21.46 40.15
C ILE A 6 22.61 19.94 39.81
N GLN A 7 22.35 19.01 40.72
CA GLN A 7 22.42 17.57 40.33
C GLN A 7 21.25 16.66 40.66
N LEU A 8 20.31 17.02 41.55
CA LEU A 8 19.26 16.06 41.90
C LEU A 8 17.82 16.50 41.59
N HIS A 9 17.62 17.66 40.97
CA HIS A 9 16.31 18.00 40.37
C HIS A 9 16.20 17.57 38.89
N SER A 10 17.31 17.34 38.19
CA SER A 10 17.31 17.00 36.74
C SER A 10 16.83 15.59 36.38
N LYS A 11 16.32 14.80 37.32
CA LYS A 11 15.68 13.50 37.01
C LYS A 11 14.15 13.54 37.12
N LYS A 12 13.56 14.55 37.78
CA LYS A 12 12.10 14.71 37.84
C LYS A 12 11.52 15.39 36.60
N ASP A 13 12.26 16.30 35.97
CA ASP A 13 11.82 16.95 34.72
C ASP A 13 11.89 16.02 33.50
N LEU A 14 12.73 14.98 33.55
CA LEU A 14 12.85 14.00 32.47
C LEU A 14 11.60 13.13 32.30
N ILE A 15 10.73 13.08 33.30
CA ILE A 15 9.47 12.33 33.21
C ILE A 15 8.34 13.20 32.63
N HIS A 16 8.48 14.53 32.63
CA HIS A 16 7.54 15.42 31.93
C HIS A 16 7.81 15.49 30.42
N GLY A 17 8.99 15.08 29.95
CA GLY A 17 9.26 14.90 28.51
C GLY A 17 8.62 13.66 27.90
N PHE A 18 8.25 12.67 28.70
CA PHE A 18 7.65 11.40 28.23
C PHE A 18 6.19 11.57 27.77
N ILE A 19 5.51 12.65 28.19
CA ILE A 19 4.12 12.92 27.81
C ILE A 19 4.02 13.76 26.52
N ASN A 20 5.13 14.30 25.99
CA ASN A 20 5.12 14.88 24.64
C ASN A 20 5.33 13.84 23.53
N THR A 21 5.72 12.60 23.87
CA THR A 21 5.83 11.49 22.91
C THR A 21 4.48 10.85 22.59
N VAL A 22 3.39 11.31 23.21
CA VAL A 22 2.02 10.86 22.88
C VAL A 22 1.41 11.66 21.73
N ASN A 23 2.02 12.78 21.31
CA ASN A 23 1.60 13.51 20.10
C ASN A 23 2.32 13.06 18.81
N ALA A 24 3.35 12.22 18.91
CA ALA A 24 4.02 11.65 17.73
C ALA A 24 3.27 10.44 17.15
N ALA A 25 2.35 9.82 17.88
CA ALA A 25 1.55 8.71 17.37
C ALA A 25 0.54 9.20 16.31
N THR A 26 -0.13 10.33 16.57
CA THR A 26 -1.21 10.82 15.70
C THR A 26 -0.72 11.36 14.35
N ASP A 27 0.49 11.91 14.29
CA ASP A 27 1.07 12.45 13.06
C ASP A 27 1.75 11.33 12.23
N VAL A 28 2.49 10.44 12.90
CA VAL A 28 3.16 9.31 12.23
C VAL A 28 2.15 8.30 11.67
N ASP A 29 1.01 8.07 12.33
CA ASP A 29 -0.02 7.18 11.79
C ASP A 29 -0.66 7.74 10.51
N CYS A 30 -0.92 9.05 10.46
CA CYS A 30 -1.45 9.73 9.28
C CYS A 30 -0.43 9.75 8.12
N ASP A 31 0.82 10.02 8.43
CA ASP A 31 1.92 10.02 7.46
C ASP A 31 2.22 8.62 6.94
N TRP A 32 2.18 7.61 7.82
CA TRP A 32 2.35 6.21 7.45
C TRP A 32 1.23 5.74 6.53
N GLN A 33 -0.02 6.05 6.88
CA GLN A 33 -1.16 5.68 6.05
C GLN A 33 -1.08 6.34 4.67
N SER A 34 -0.69 7.61 4.62
CA SER A 34 -0.48 8.35 3.36
C SER A 34 0.67 7.77 2.53
N TYR A 35 1.79 7.44 3.17
CA TYR A 35 2.95 6.82 2.52
C TYR A 35 2.62 5.46 1.93
N VAL A 36 1.93 4.60 2.70
CA VAL A 36 1.50 3.27 2.23
C VAL A 36 0.52 3.40 1.05
N GLN A 37 -0.40 4.36 1.08
CA GLN A 37 -1.32 4.60 -0.03
C GLN A 37 -0.58 5.11 -1.27
N GLN A 38 0.40 5.99 -1.11
CA GLN A 38 1.20 6.51 -2.21
C GLN A 38 2.07 5.42 -2.86
N GLN A 39 2.76 4.61 -2.04
CA GLN A 39 3.51 3.45 -2.50
C GLN A 39 2.61 2.47 -3.27
N LYS A 40 1.44 2.14 -2.72
CA LYS A 40 0.46 1.27 -3.39
C LYS A 40 0.02 1.81 -4.74
N GLN A 41 -0.26 3.12 -4.83
CA GLN A 41 -0.64 3.74 -6.09
C GLN A 41 0.49 3.73 -7.12
N GLN A 42 1.74 3.96 -6.69
CA GLN A 42 2.92 3.91 -7.58
C GLN A 42 3.17 2.50 -8.11
N GLU A 43 3.13 1.48 -7.25
CA GLU A 43 3.29 0.09 -7.68
C GLU A 43 2.16 -0.35 -8.61
N LEU A 44 0.91 0.00 -8.28
CA LEU A 44 -0.22 -0.28 -9.14
C LEU A 44 -0.07 0.40 -10.51
N ALA A 45 0.34 1.67 -10.55
CA ALA A 45 0.59 2.41 -11.80
C ALA A 45 1.70 1.74 -12.63
N LYS A 46 2.74 1.22 -11.98
CA LYS A 46 3.81 0.46 -12.63
C LYS A 46 3.27 -0.82 -13.26
N ILE A 47 2.48 -1.62 -12.52
CA ILE A 47 1.85 -2.85 -13.05
C ILE A 47 0.91 -2.51 -14.22
N ILE A 48 0.11 -1.45 -14.10
CA ILE A 48 -0.78 -0.99 -15.16
C ILE A 48 0.01 -0.67 -16.44
N THR A 49 1.15 0.02 -16.30
CA THR A 49 1.98 0.44 -17.44
C THR A 49 2.72 -0.74 -18.06
N GLU A 50 3.32 -1.62 -17.24
CA GLU A 50 4.04 -2.82 -17.68
C GLU A 50 3.11 -3.78 -18.42
N GLU A 51 1.93 -4.07 -17.86
CA GLU A 51 0.99 -5.05 -18.41
C GLU A 51 -0.02 -4.44 -19.38
N LYS A 52 0.01 -3.12 -19.58
CA LYS A 52 -0.96 -2.32 -20.35
C LYS A 52 -2.39 -2.57 -19.90
N LEU A 53 -2.62 -2.59 -18.58
CA LEU A 53 -3.94 -2.76 -18.00
C LEU A 53 -4.78 -1.50 -18.19
N LYS A 54 -6.10 -1.64 -18.02
CA LYS A 54 -6.99 -0.48 -17.95
C LYS A 54 -6.86 0.15 -16.56
N PRO A 55 -6.43 1.42 -16.44
CA PRO A 55 -6.14 2.04 -15.15
C PRO A 55 -7.37 2.11 -14.24
N THR A 56 -8.52 2.52 -14.77
CA THR A 56 -9.77 2.64 -14.01
C THR A 56 -10.24 1.29 -13.46
N GLU A 57 -10.27 0.27 -14.30
CA GLU A 57 -10.69 -1.08 -13.91
C GLU A 57 -9.70 -1.71 -12.92
N ALA A 58 -8.39 -1.53 -13.13
CA ALA A 58 -7.35 -2.05 -12.24
C ALA A 58 -7.42 -1.43 -10.84
N GLN A 59 -7.66 -0.11 -10.75
CA GLN A 59 -7.89 0.57 -9.48
C GLN A 59 -9.12 0.01 -8.77
N HIS A 60 -10.23 -0.18 -9.48
CA HIS A 60 -11.45 -0.74 -8.92
C HIS A 60 -11.24 -2.20 -8.45
N PHE A 61 -10.51 -3.00 -9.23
CA PHE A 61 -10.17 -4.38 -8.89
C PHE A 61 -9.34 -4.47 -7.60
N VAL A 62 -8.30 -3.65 -7.48
CA VAL A 62 -7.47 -3.59 -6.27
C VAL A 62 -8.27 -3.09 -5.07
N ALA A 63 -9.10 -2.05 -5.24
CA ALA A 63 -9.97 -1.55 -4.19
C ALA A 63 -10.95 -2.63 -3.69
N ASN A 64 -11.54 -3.42 -4.60
CA ASN A 64 -12.41 -4.54 -4.24
C ASN A 64 -11.63 -5.66 -3.55
N ALA A 65 -10.43 -6.00 -4.02
CA ALA A 65 -9.60 -7.02 -3.40
C ALA A 65 -9.15 -6.63 -1.98
N PHE A 66 -8.83 -5.35 -1.72
CA PHE A 66 -8.58 -4.87 -0.35
C PHE A 66 -9.84 -4.89 0.52
N ARG A 67 -11.00 -4.52 -0.03
CA ARG A 67 -12.28 -4.57 0.70
C ARG A 67 -12.66 -6.00 1.07
N ASP A 68 -12.49 -6.93 0.14
CA ASP A 68 -12.86 -8.34 0.31
C ASP A 68 -11.75 -9.14 1.04
N GLY A 69 -10.56 -8.55 1.22
CA GLY A 69 -9.40 -9.19 1.81
C GLY A 69 -8.78 -10.30 0.96
N ALA A 70 -9.18 -10.42 -0.32
CA ALA A 70 -8.74 -11.47 -1.22
C ALA A 70 -8.73 -11.01 -2.68
N LEU A 71 -7.71 -11.43 -3.43
CA LEU A 71 -7.65 -11.17 -4.86
C LEU A 71 -8.57 -12.10 -5.63
N LYS A 72 -9.62 -11.55 -6.24
CA LYS A 72 -10.56 -12.30 -7.10
C LYS A 72 -9.91 -12.63 -8.45
N THR A 73 -9.04 -13.64 -8.44
CA THR A 73 -8.39 -14.18 -9.65
C THR A 73 -9.34 -14.98 -10.54
N THR A 74 -10.48 -15.40 -9.98
CA THR A 74 -11.53 -16.17 -10.63
C THR A 74 -12.70 -15.25 -11.03
N GLY A 75 -13.28 -15.51 -12.21
CA GLY A 75 -14.41 -14.75 -12.74
C GLY A 75 -14.03 -13.67 -13.77
N THR A 76 -14.98 -12.79 -14.04
CA THR A 76 -14.92 -11.75 -15.10
C THR A 76 -14.25 -10.46 -14.64
N ASP A 77 -14.02 -10.25 -13.35
CA ASP A 77 -13.45 -9.01 -12.83
C ASP A 77 -12.02 -8.80 -13.31
N ILE A 78 -11.21 -9.85 -13.25
CA ILE A 78 -9.87 -9.81 -13.84
C ILE A 78 -9.89 -9.72 -15.37
N ASP A 79 -10.99 -10.10 -16.01
CA ASP A 79 -11.16 -9.94 -17.45
C ASP A 79 -11.49 -8.49 -17.84
N GLN A 80 -12.02 -7.68 -16.91
CA GLN A 80 -12.33 -6.26 -17.10
C GLN A 80 -11.05 -5.43 -17.18
N ILE A 81 -10.06 -5.74 -16.32
CA ILE A 81 -8.79 -5.03 -16.21
C ILE A 81 -7.83 -5.31 -17.37
N LEU A 82 -8.05 -6.42 -18.10
CA LEU A 82 -7.22 -6.80 -19.24
C LEU A 82 -7.33 -5.78 -20.38
N PRO A 83 -6.23 -5.55 -21.12
CA PRO A 83 -6.29 -4.82 -22.38
C PRO A 83 -7.25 -5.51 -23.36
N PRO A 84 -7.75 -4.81 -24.38
CA PRO A 84 -8.59 -5.40 -25.43
C PRO A 84 -7.80 -6.45 -26.21
N VAL A 85 -7.82 -7.68 -25.70
CA VAL A 85 -7.27 -8.88 -26.34
C VAL A 85 -8.42 -9.70 -26.89
N SER A 86 -8.25 -10.22 -28.11
CA SER A 86 -9.29 -11.01 -28.76
C SER A 86 -9.71 -12.18 -27.86
N ARG A 87 -11.02 -12.24 -27.55
CA ARG A 87 -11.62 -13.27 -26.68
C ARG A 87 -11.54 -14.67 -27.30
N PHE A 88 -11.22 -14.76 -28.59
CA PHE A 88 -11.24 -15.98 -29.39
C PHE A 88 -9.84 -16.52 -29.75
N GLY A 89 -8.76 -15.88 -29.30
CA GLY A 89 -7.38 -16.35 -29.48
C GLY A 89 -6.88 -17.08 -28.22
N GLY A 90 -7.27 -18.35 -28.03
CA GLY A 90 -7.22 -19.09 -26.77
C GLY A 90 -5.86 -19.25 -26.04
N GLY A 91 -4.73 -18.94 -26.66
CA GLY A 91 -3.40 -19.06 -26.03
C GLY A 91 -2.97 -17.79 -25.29
N ASN A 92 -2.94 -16.67 -25.99
CA ASN A 92 -2.25 -15.45 -25.54
C ASN A 92 -2.95 -14.79 -24.33
N ARG A 93 -4.28 -14.87 -24.27
CA ARG A 93 -5.06 -14.31 -23.15
C ARG A 93 -4.82 -15.05 -21.84
N THR A 94 -4.77 -16.37 -21.89
CA THR A 94 -4.64 -17.21 -20.69
C THR A 94 -3.27 -17.02 -20.05
N GLU A 95 -2.21 -16.94 -20.86
CA GLU A 95 -0.86 -16.62 -20.38
C GLU A 95 -0.79 -15.22 -19.79
N LYS A 96 -1.31 -14.20 -20.50
CA LYS A 96 -1.33 -12.82 -19.99
C LYS A 96 -2.08 -12.71 -18.67
N LYS A 97 -3.24 -13.38 -18.57
CA LYS A 97 -4.02 -13.46 -17.33
C LYS A 97 -3.22 -14.08 -16.19
N LYS A 98 -2.51 -15.18 -16.43
CA LYS A 98 -1.63 -15.80 -15.41
C LYS A 98 -0.52 -14.85 -14.96
N THR A 99 0.17 -14.18 -15.89
CA THR A 99 1.23 -13.22 -15.57
C THR A 99 0.69 -12.08 -14.70
N ILE A 100 -0.46 -11.51 -15.06
CA ILE A 100 -1.10 -10.43 -14.30
C ILE A 100 -1.53 -10.92 -12.91
N ILE A 101 -2.11 -12.12 -12.80
CA ILE A 101 -2.44 -12.72 -11.50
C ILE A 101 -1.18 -12.83 -10.63
N GLN A 102 -0.07 -13.32 -11.19
CA GLN A 102 1.18 -13.45 -10.44
C GLN A 102 1.72 -12.10 -9.98
N ARG A 103 1.69 -11.07 -10.84
CA ARG A 103 2.09 -9.70 -10.47
C ARG A 103 1.20 -9.11 -9.38
N LEU A 104 -0.10 -9.28 -9.51
CA LEU A 104 -1.06 -8.79 -8.50
C LEU A 104 -0.97 -9.58 -7.19
N ALA A 105 -0.66 -10.88 -7.25
CA ALA A 105 -0.41 -11.70 -6.07
C ALA A 105 0.91 -11.36 -5.36
N GLN A 106 1.89 -10.76 -6.06
CA GLN A 106 3.11 -10.21 -5.44
C GLN A 106 2.86 -8.85 -4.77
N PHE A 107 1.81 -8.14 -5.20
CA PHE A 107 1.43 -6.83 -4.66
C PHE A 107 0.57 -6.92 -3.38
N PHE A 108 -0.20 -7.99 -3.22
CA PHE A 108 -1.03 -8.28 -2.03
C PHE A 108 -0.24 -9.06 -0.98
#